data_AF-A0A430CAS5-F1
#
_entry.id   AF-A0A430CAS5-F1
#
_cell.length_a   1.000
_cell.length_b   1.000
_cell.length_c   1.000
_cell.angle_alpha   90.00
_cell.angle_beta   90.00
_cell.angle_gamma   90.00
#
_symmetry.space_group_name_H-M   'P 1'
#
loop_
_entity.id
_entity.type
_entity.pdbx_description
1 polymer ?
#
loop_
_entity_poly.entity_id
_entity_poly.type
_entity_poly.pdbx_seq_one_letter_code
_entity_poly.pdbx_strand_id
1 'polypeptide(L)'
;MKTVLIAASLLLTAAAPHVAMAQAPAAAPAPAYSVETTDIGTLLDNPATKAVLDKNLPGFTANPQIDMARSMTLKGVQQYAADTLTDAALAKVQADLNKVPVKK
;
A
#
# COMPACT_ATOMS: atom_id res chain seq x y z
N MET A 1 -57.26 21.09 18.96
CA MET A 1 -58.16 20.72 17.85
C MET A 1 -58.69 21.97 17.18
N LYS A 2 -58.17 22.32 16.00
CA LYS A 2 -58.81 23.29 15.11
C LYS A 2 -58.42 22.96 13.67
N THR A 3 -59.46 22.77 12.88
CA THR A 3 -59.50 22.33 11.50
C THR A 3 -59.28 23.49 10.53
N VAL A 4 -58.57 23.16 9.43
CA VAL A 4 -58.82 23.56 8.02
C VAL A 4 -58.61 25.03 7.63
N LEU A 5 -57.73 25.26 6.63
CA LEU A 5 -58.13 25.79 5.31
C LEU A 5 -56.95 25.83 4.33
N ILE A 6 -57.25 25.35 3.13
CA ILE A 6 -56.41 25.31 1.92
C ILE A 6 -56.27 26.73 1.36
N ALA A 7 -55.06 27.12 0.95
CA ALA A 7 -54.88 28.17 -0.04
C ALA A 7 -53.72 27.78 -0.97
N ALA A 8 -54.08 27.60 -2.23
CA ALA A 8 -53.17 27.38 -3.34
C ALA A 8 -52.23 28.59 -3.50
N SER A 9 -50.95 28.31 -3.75
CA SER A 9 -50.03 29.25 -4.40
C SER A 9 -49.01 28.44 -5.15
N LEU A 10 -49.28 28.30 -6.45
CA LEU A 10 -48.34 27.85 -7.46
C LEU A 10 -47.22 28.90 -7.55
N LEU A 11 -46.06 28.60 -6.97
CA LEU A 11 -44.83 29.35 -7.21
C LEU A 11 -43.83 28.46 -7.92
N LEU A 12 -43.74 28.67 -9.23
CA LEU A 12 -42.69 28.18 -10.09
C LEU A 12 -41.38 28.87 -9.65
N THR A 13 -40.47 28.14 -9.00
CA THR A 13 -39.10 28.61 -8.76
C THR A 13 -38.07 27.54 -9.11
N ALA A 14 -37.35 27.87 -10.19
CA ALA A 14 -36.00 27.46 -10.56
C ALA A 14 -35.54 26.03 -10.21
N ALA A 15 -35.44 25.20 -11.24
CA ALA A 15 -34.52 24.07 -11.24
C ALA A 15 -33.09 24.59 -10.99
N ALA A 16 -32.61 24.46 -9.76
CA ALA A 16 -31.19 24.55 -9.46
C ALA A 16 -30.51 23.31 -10.05
N PRO A 17 -29.43 23.43 -10.83
CA PRO A 17 -28.65 22.27 -11.21
C PRO A 17 -28.03 21.72 -9.93
N HIS A 18 -28.46 20.53 -9.52
CA HIS A 18 -27.71 19.73 -8.57
C HIS A 18 -26.35 19.43 -9.22
N VAL A 19 -25.32 20.18 -8.84
CA VAL A 19 -23.95 19.86 -9.17
C VAL A 19 -23.63 18.56 -8.44
N ALA A 20 -23.72 17.45 -9.18
CA ALA A 20 -23.16 16.19 -8.75
C ALA A 20 -21.68 16.44 -8.49
N MET A 21 -21.27 16.45 -7.21
CA MET A 21 -19.85 16.42 -6.87
C MET A 21 -19.32 15.08 -7.36
N ALA A 22 -18.77 15.06 -8.57
CA ALA A 22 -17.96 13.98 -9.05
C ALA A 22 -16.84 13.81 -8.03
N GLN A 23 -16.88 12.69 -7.29
CA GLN A 23 -15.79 12.30 -6.41
C GLN A 23 -14.55 12.22 -7.31
N ALA A 24 -13.62 13.17 -7.15
CA ALA A 24 -12.34 13.09 -7.81
C ALA A 24 -11.73 11.72 -7.50
N PRO A 25 -11.22 10.97 -8.48
CA PRO A 25 -10.57 9.70 -8.22
C PRO A 25 -9.52 9.93 -7.14
N ALA A 26 -9.68 9.27 -5.99
CA ALA A 26 -8.63 9.26 -4.98
C ALA A 26 -7.35 8.81 -5.69
N ALA A 27 -6.35 9.68 -5.74
CA ALA A 27 -5.08 9.37 -6.36
C ALA A 27 -4.59 8.07 -5.72
N ALA A 28 -4.51 7.00 -6.52
CA ALA A 28 -4.02 5.72 -6.05
C ALA A 28 -2.64 5.96 -5.42
N PRO A 29 -2.36 5.43 -4.21
CA PRO A 29 -1.06 5.58 -3.59
C PRO A 29 0.01 5.16 -4.61
N ALA A 30 1.06 5.99 -4.74
CA ALA A 30 2.17 5.65 -5.62
C ALA A 30 2.68 4.25 -5.26
N PRO A 31 2.98 3.40 -6.25
CA PRO A 31 3.48 2.07 -5.96
C PRO A 31 4.73 2.21 -5.09
N ALA A 32 4.76 1.44 -3.99
CA ALA A 32 5.85 1.44 -3.02
C ALA A 32 6.26 -0.01 -2.74
N TYR A 33 7.55 -0.25 -2.56
CA TYR A 33 8.05 -1.55 -2.13
C TYR A 33 7.59 -1.85 -0.70
N SER A 34 7.14 -3.08 -0.46
CA SER A 34 6.59 -3.50 0.83
C SER A 34 7.09 -4.87 1.23
N VAL A 35 7.40 -5.03 2.52
CA VAL A 35 7.79 -6.32 3.10
C VAL A 35 6.65 -7.35 3.11
N GLU A 36 5.41 -6.89 2.98
CA GLU A 36 4.20 -7.72 3.05
C GLU A 36 3.65 -8.11 1.68
N THR A 37 3.84 -7.25 0.67
CA THR A 37 3.19 -7.39 -0.65
C THR A 37 4.15 -7.44 -1.83
N THR A 38 5.42 -7.09 -1.65
CA THR A 38 6.43 -7.22 -2.71
C THR A 38 7.15 -8.55 -2.58
N ASP A 39 7.18 -9.29 -3.69
CA ASP A 39 7.94 -10.52 -3.80
C ASP A 39 9.43 -10.26 -3.59
N ILE A 40 10.10 -11.15 -2.86
CA ILE A 40 11.53 -11.10 -2.61
C ILE A 40 12.31 -11.05 -3.92
N GLY A 41 11.87 -11.77 -4.96
CA GLY A 41 12.48 -11.73 -6.29
C GLY A 41 12.52 -10.32 -6.86
N THR A 42 11.41 -9.58 -6.78
CA THR A 42 11.33 -8.17 -7.23
C THR A 42 12.29 -7.27 -6.46
N LEU A 43 12.44 -7.50 -5.15
CA LEU A 43 13.38 -6.74 -4.31
C LEU A 43 14.84 -7.09 -4.62
N LEU A 44 15.14 -8.33 -5.01
CA LEU A 44 16.49 -8.76 -5.35
C LEU A 44 16.92 -8.28 -6.75
N ASP A 45 15.98 -8.21 -7.69
CA ASP A 45 16.24 -7.79 -9.08
C ASP A 45 16.50 -6.27 -9.20
N ASN A 46 16.07 -5.49 -8.21
CA ASN A 46 16.42 -4.09 -8.10
C ASN A 46 17.64 -3.90 -7.17
N PRO A 47 18.77 -3.36 -7.67
CA PRO A 47 20.00 -3.21 -6.88
C PRO A 47 19.82 -2.28 -5.66
N ALA A 48 18.93 -1.29 -5.73
CA ALA A 48 18.69 -0.38 -4.61
C ALA A 48 17.95 -1.06 -3.46
N THR A 49 16.91 -1.86 -3.77
CA THR A 49 16.20 -2.64 -2.76
C THR A 49 17.03 -3.81 -2.26
N LYS A 50 17.83 -4.47 -3.11
CA LYS A 50 18.78 -5.50 -2.69
C LYS A 50 19.78 -4.95 -1.66
N ALA A 51 20.34 -3.76 -1.90
CA ALA A 51 21.25 -3.12 -0.95
C ALA A 51 20.56 -2.81 0.40
N VAL A 52 19.27 -2.48 0.38
CA VAL A 52 18.46 -2.36 1.61
C VAL A 52 18.39 -3.70 2.34
N LEU A 53 18.14 -4.82 1.64
CA LEU A 53 18.12 -6.14 2.27
C LEU A 53 19.49 -6.51 2.84
N ASP A 54 20.57 -6.35 2.08
CA ASP A 54 21.93 -6.67 2.52
C ASP A 54 22.35 -5.89 3.79
N LYS A 55 21.95 -4.62 3.88
CA LYS A 55 22.20 -3.75 5.04
C LYS A 55 21.43 -4.18 6.28
N ASN A 56 20.20 -4.67 6.11
CA ASN A 56 19.27 -4.91 7.20
C ASN A 56 19.20 -6.37 7.64
N LEU A 57 19.54 -7.29 6.74
CA LEU A 57 19.40 -8.74 6.89
C LEU A 57 20.71 -9.42 6.46
N PRO A 58 21.76 -9.37 7.30
CA PRO A 58 23.07 -9.93 6.95
C PRO A 58 22.96 -11.42 6.61
N GLY A 59 23.50 -11.81 5.45
CA GLY A 59 23.49 -13.21 4.99
C GLY A 59 22.16 -13.68 4.38
N PHE A 60 21.08 -12.88 4.42
CA PHE A 60 19.79 -13.28 3.86
C PHE A 60 19.84 -13.50 2.35
N THR A 61 20.39 -12.54 1.60
CA THR A 61 20.45 -12.61 0.13
C THR A 61 21.47 -13.62 -0.40
N ALA A 62 22.41 -14.05 0.46
CA ALA A 62 23.41 -15.05 0.16
C ALA A 62 22.98 -16.48 0.56
N ASN A 63 21.79 -16.63 1.14
CA ASN A 63 21.27 -17.93 1.54
C ASN A 63 21.08 -18.82 0.28
N PRO A 64 21.58 -20.07 0.26
CA PRO A 64 21.42 -20.96 -0.89
C PRO A 64 19.96 -21.26 -1.24
N GLN A 65 19.02 -21.05 -0.32
CA GLN A 65 17.58 -21.22 -0.55
C GLN A 65 16.88 -19.93 -1.02
N ILE A 66 17.61 -18.84 -1.25
CA ILE A 66 17.02 -17.54 -1.61
C ILE A 66 16.17 -17.64 -2.88
N ASP A 67 16.58 -18.48 -3.83
CA ASP A 67 15.85 -18.72 -5.08
C ASP A 67 14.45 -19.32 -4.85
N MET A 68 14.30 -20.16 -3.82
CA MET A 68 13.00 -20.74 -3.45
C MET A 68 12.08 -19.70 -2.80
N ALA A 69 12.66 -18.70 -2.13
CA ALA A 69 11.93 -17.64 -1.46
C ALA A 69 11.50 -16.50 -2.41
N ARG A 70 11.99 -16.46 -3.66
CA ARG A 70 11.78 -15.32 -4.57
C ARG A 70 10.31 -15.03 -4.87
N SER A 71 9.44 -16.05 -4.89
CA SER A 71 8.00 -15.89 -5.12
C SER A 71 7.19 -15.63 -3.85
N MET A 72 7.85 -15.39 -2.72
CA MET A 72 7.23 -15.07 -1.44
C MET A 72 7.58 -13.64 -1.01
N THR A 73 6.88 -13.12 -0.02
CA THR A 73 7.19 -11.82 0.59
C THR A 73 8.07 -12.01 1.82
N LEU A 74 8.77 -10.95 2.26
CA LEU A 74 9.62 -11.00 3.46
C LEU A 74 8.81 -11.39 4.70
N LYS A 75 7.59 -10.85 4.86
CA LYS A 75 6.68 -11.24 5.94
C LYS A 75 6.23 -12.70 5.81
N GLY A 76 5.99 -13.18 4.59
CA GLY A 76 5.61 -14.58 4.35
C GLY A 76 6.71 -15.59 4.73
N VAL A 77 7.97 -15.24 4.45
CA VAL A 77 9.13 -16.11 4.77
C VAL A 77 9.51 -16.05 6.24
N GLN A 78 9.04 -15.05 7.00
CA GLN A 78 9.35 -14.89 8.43
C GLN A 78 9.14 -16.18 9.24
N GLN A 79 8.10 -16.97 8.94
CA GLN A 79 7.83 -18.23 9.65
C GLN A 79 8.97 -19.26 9.57
N TYR A 80 9.80 -19.21 8.53
CA TYR A 80 10.93 -20.12 8.31
C TYR A 80 12.27 -19.54 8.76
N ALA A 81 12.33 -18.22 9.00
CA ALA A 81 13.54 -17.49 9.32
C ALA A 81 13.29 -16.44 10.42
N ALA A 82 12.51 -16.78 11.44
CA ALA A 82 12.03 -15.85 12.46
C ALA A 82 13.17 -15.18 13.24
N ASP A 83 14.31 -15.86 13.39
CA ASP A 83 15.50 -15.32 14.05
C ASP A 83 16.18 -14.19 13.26
N THR A 84 16.04 -14.21 11.92
CA THR A 84 16.61 -13.18 11.03
C THR A 84 15.57 -12.12 10.66
N LEU A 85 14.36 -12.56 10.28
CA LEU A 85 13.24 -11.71 9.89
C LEU A 85 12.37 -11.35 11.09
N THR A 86 12.98 -10.85 12.16
CA THR A 86 12.22 -10.35 13.31
C THR A 86 11.32 -9.18 12.89
N ASP A 87 10.26 -8.91 13.65
CA ASP A 87 9.38 -7.77 13.35
C ASP A 87 10.15 -6.43 13.37
N ALA A 88 11.15 -6.31 14.24
CA ALA A 88 12.04 -5.15 14.28
C ALA A 88 12.90 -5.04 13.01
N ALA A 89 13.43 -6.16 12.51
CA ALA A 89 14.19 -6.19 11.27
C ALA A 89 13.31 -5.82 10.06
N LEU A 90 12.10 -6.39 9.98
CA LEU A 90 11.12 -6.06 8.93
C LEU A 90 10.72 -4.58 8.95
N ALA A 91 10.51 -4.00 10.14
CA ALA A 91 10.21 -2.58 10.27
C ALA A 91 11.38 -1.70 9.76
N LYS A 92 12.63 -2.09 10.06
CA LYS A 92 13.83 -1.37 9.58
C LYS A 92 13.99 -1.50 8.06
N VAL A 93 13.73 -2.69 7.50
CA VAL A 93 13.69 -2.91 6.05
C VAL A 93 12.63 -2.03 5.41
N GLN A 94 11.40 -2.04 5.91
CA GLN A 94 10.31 -1.23 5.36
C GLN A 94 10.64 0.26 5.39
N ALA A 95 11.21 0.75 6.50
CA ALA A 95 11.62 2.15 6.62
C ALA A 95 12.69 2.56 5.60
N ASP A 96 13.61 1.66 5.26
CA ASP A 96 14.63 1.91 4.24
C ASP A 96 14.09 1.70 2.81
N LEU A 97 13.17 0.75 2.59
CA LEU A 97 12.47 0.55 1.30
C LEU A 97 11.63 1.77 0.91
N ASN A 98 10.98 2.43 1.89
CA ASN A 98 10.21 3.65 1.65
C ASN A 98 11.05 4.81 1.09
N LYS A 99 12.38 4.74 1.19
CA LYS A 99 13.31 5.73 0.62
C LYS A 99 13.74 5.39 -0.80
N VAL A 100 13.38 4.20 -1.30
CA VAL A 100 13.71 3.75 -2.65
C VAL A 100 12.56 4.10 -3.58
N PRO A 101 12.76 4.95 -4.61
CA PRO A 101 11.72 5.24 -5.57
C PRO A 101 11.40 4.01 -6.42
N VAL A 102 10.11 3.73 -6.61
CA VAL A 102 9.67 2.69 -7.56
C VAL A 102 9.86 3.23 -8.97
N LYS A 103 10.68 2.55 -9.77
CA LYS A 103 10.83 2.86 -11.19
C LYS A 103 9.54 2.46 -11.91
N LYS A 104 8.96 3.41 -12.66
CA LYS A 104 7.79 3.20 -13.51
C LYS A 104 8.16 2.39 -14.75
#